data_AF-A0A5K1JRU4-F1
#
_entry.id   AF-A0A5K1JRU4-F1
#
_cell.length_a   1.000
_cell.length_b   1.000
_cell.length_c   1.000
_cell.angle_alpha   90.00
_cell.angle_beta   90.00
_cell.angle_gamma   90.00
#
_symmetry.space_group_name_H-M   'P 1'
#
loop_
_entity.id
_entity.type
_entity.pdbx_description
1 polymer ?
#
loop_
_entity_poly.entity_id
_entity_poly.type
_entity_poly.pdbx_seq_one_letter_code
_entity_poly.pdbx_strand_id
1 'polypeptide(L)'
;MPTADRLLDVLTSSAKSSAADDPGLKEPTETVLVEEVASEECPDGGLRAWLVVLGVVCGMCATVGLLTAWGTFQAYYQEVELPHESSSNIAWIGSIQNAMLFAPGLLFGRLFDKGHLRLPVFVGSAAFVACVFLTAQCTQYWHFLLCQGFGMGLASGVFFNMGNMVMAHWFKRRLGLAIACSFGGAGAGGCIFPIIIRALLHRVSFQWTMRILGFITLGLLLVSNLVRHFSHLVHSAGD
;
A
#
# COMPACT_ATOMS: atom_id res chain seq x y z
N MET A 1 16.00 -28.86 -54.55
CA MET A 1 15.80 -28.37 -53.18
C MET A 1 15.90 -26.84 -53.15
N PRO A 2 14.86 -26.10 -53.60
CA PRO A 2 14.90 -24.64 -53.75
C PRO A 2 13.99 -23.88 -52.75
N THR A 3 13.48 -24.56 -51.72
CA THR A 3 12.45 -24.05 -50.80
C THR A 3 13.01 -23.42 -49.51
N ALA A 4 14.25 -23.72 -49.12
CA ALA A 4 14.86 -23.13 -47.92
C ALA A 4 15.38 -21.71 -48.16
N ASP A 5 15.97 -21.44 -49.32
CA ASP A 5 16.48 -20.10 -49.67
C ASP A 5 15.36 -19.07 -49.84
N ARG A 6 14.19 -19.49 -50.38
CA ARG A 6 13.01 -18.61 -50.47
C ARG A 6 12.46 -18.19 -49.10
N LEU A 7 12.63 -19.00 -48.07
CA LEU A 7 12.18 -18.64 -46.71
C LEU A 7 13.15 -17.67 -46.05
N LEU A 8 14.46 -17.80 -46.30
CA LEU A 8 15.46 -16.84 -45.83
C LEU A 8 15.33 -15.48 -46.52
N ASP A 9 14.97 -15.44 -47.81
CA ASP A 9 14.69 -14.19 -48.54
C ASP A 9 13.42 -13.48 -48.03
N VAL A 10 12.38 -14.22 -47.66
CA VAL A 10 11.16 -13.65 -47.06
C VAL A 10 11.43 -13.09 -45.65
N LEU A 11 12.26 -13.79 -44.86
CA LEU A 11 12.62 -13.33 -43.52
C LEU A 11 13.58 -12.13 -43.54
N THR A 12 14.52 -12.09 -44.48
CA THR A 12 15.43 -10.94 -44.65
C THR A 12 14.77 -9.73 -45.32
N SER A 13 13.79 -9.94 -46.21
CA SER A 13 12.93 -8.87 -46.75
C SER A 13 12.06 -8.23 -45.67
N SER A 14 11.49 -9.02 -44.76
CA SER A 14 10.72 -8.52 -43.61
C SER A 14 11.60 -7.72 -42.64
N ALA A 15 12.85 -8.14 -42.44
CA ALA A 15 13.81 -7.42 -41.57
C ALA A 15 14.34 -6.10 -42.19
N LYS A 16 14.31 -5.94 -43.52
CA LYS A 16 14.87 -4.76 -44.20
C LYS A 16 13.84 -3.69 -44.59
N SER A 17 12.54 -3.99 -44.53
CA SER A 17 11.46 -3.03 -44.83
C SER A 17 11.07 -2.11 -43.67
N SER A 18 11.61 -2.32 -42.46
CA SER A 18 11.28 -1.49 -41.29
C SER A 18 12.37 -0.47 -40.94
N ALA A 19 13.26 -0.16 -41.88
CA ALA A 19 14.30 0.85 -41.73
C ALA A 19 14.42 1.72 -42.99
N ALA A 20 13.46 2.62 -43.21
CA ALA A 20 13.62 3.87 -43.98
C ALA A 20 12.37 4.77 -43.86
N ASP A 21 12.53 5.85 -43.11
CA ASP A 21 11.99 7.23 -43.31
C ASP A 21 10.59 7.43 -43.95
N ASP A 22 9.61 7.81 -43.12
CA ASP A 22 8.47 8.68 -43.50
C ASP A 22 8.11 9.60 -42.31
N PRO A 23 8.06 10.94 -42.46
CA PRO A 23 7.93 11.86 -41.34
C PRO A 23 6.45 12.16 -41.07
N GLY A 24 5.94 11.70 -39.93
CA GLY A 24 4.69 12.23 -39.38
C GLY A 24 3.68 11.18 -38.94
N LEU A 25 3.96 10.50 -37.83
CA LEU A 25 2.94 10.06 -36.90
C LEU A 25 3.59 9.86 -35.53
N LYS A 26 3.24 10.73 -34.55
CA LYS A 26 3.69 10.60 -33.17
C LYS A 26 3.06 9.34 -32.55
N GLU A 27 3.83 8.29 -32.36
CA GLU A 27 3.46 7.20 -31.46
C GLU A 27 3.40 7.75 -30.02
N PRO A 28 2.38 7.42 -29.21
CA PRO A 28 2.31 7.90 -27.84
C PRO A 28 3.42 7.24 -27.03
N THR A 29 4.41 8.05 -26.69
CA THR A 29 5.50 7.78 -25.76
C THR A 29 4.94 7.34 -24.40
N GLU A 30 4.75 6.03 -24.20
CA GLU A 30 4.44 5.41 -22.90
C GLU A 30 5.73 5.10 -22.10
N THR A 31 6.74 5.96 -22.27
CA THR A 31 7.95 6.04 -21.44
C THR A 31 8.05 7.37 -20.69
N VAL A 32 7.06 8.26 -20.83
CA VAL A 32 6.95 9.50 -20.05
C VAL A 32 6.29 9.20 -18.71
N LEU A 33 7.04 8.71 -17.70
CA LEU A 33 6.76 8.97 -16.27
C LEU A 33 7.92 8.58 -15.31
N VAL A 34 9.09 8.14 -15.80
CA VAL A 34 10.22 7.77 -14.90
C VAL A 34 11.46 8.67 -15.07
N GLU A 35 11.57 9.48 -16.13
CA GLU A 35 12.87 10.06 -16.50
C GLU A 35 13.10 11.56 -16.18
N GLU A 36 12.12 12.32 -15.68
CA GLU A 36 12.33 13.76 -15.40
C GLU A 36 12.14 14.15 -13.92
N VAL A 37 12.90 13.52 -13.04
CA VAL A 37 13.35 14.13 -11.76
C VAL A 37 14.85 13.89 -11.63
N ALA A 38 15.61 14.35 -12.61
CA ALA A 38 17.07 14.32 -12.61
C ALA A 38 17.62 15.75 -12.42
N SER A 39 17.71 16.22 -11.17
CA SER A 39 18.70 17.26 -10.76
C SER A 39 18.69 17.66 -9.27
N GLU A 40 18.29 16.78 -8.34
CA GLU A 40 18.74 16.90 -6.94
C GLU A 40 19.49 15.64 -6.55
N GLU A 41 20.66 15.80 -5.92
CA GLU A 41 21.42 14.73 -5.30
C GLU A 41 20.53 14.04 -4.26
N CYS A 42 19.79 13.00 -4.67
CA CYS A 42 19.05 12.17 -3.74
C CYS A 42 20.06 11.57 -2.75
N PRO A 43 19.88 11.76 -1.42
CA PRO A 43 20.74 11.14 -0.43
C PRO A 43 20.49 9.63 -0.46
N ASP A 44 21.17 8.92 -1.36
CA ASP A 44 21.13 7.47 -1.54
C ASP A 44 21.79 6.79 -0.33
N GLY A 45 21.10 6.82 0.82
CA GLY A 45 21.54 6.23 2.09
C GLY A 45 21.64 7.19 3.28
N GLY A 46 22.39 6.77 4.30
CA GLY A 46 22.49 7.47 5.58
C GLY A 46 21.41 7.07 6.60
N LEU A 47 21.69 7.34 7.88
CA LEU A 47 20.81 6.94 8.98
C LEU A 47 19.40 7.53 8.85
N ARG A 48 19.27 8.73 8.28
CA ARG A 48 17.99 9.42 8.06
C ARG A 48 17.10 8.70 7.03
N ALA A 49 17.65 8.33 5.88
CA ALA A 49 16.89 7.64 4.84
C ALA A 49 16.39 6.27 5.33
N TRP A 50 17.23 5.53 6.08
CA TRP A 50 16.85 4.25 6.69
C TRP A 50 15.83 4.39 7.83
N LEU A 51 15.86 5.49 8.60
CA LEU A 51 14.80 5.80 9.56
C LEU A 51 13.45 6.04 8.85
N VAL A 52 13.44 6.78 7.73
CA VAL A 52 12.22 6.96 6.93
C VAL A 52 11.67 5.61 6.46
N VAL A 53 12.54 4.71 5.97
CA VAL A 53 12.16 3.33 5.59
C VAL A 53 11.57 2.59 6.79
N LEU A 54 12.21 2.65 7.96
CA LEU A 54 11.69 2.02 9.18
C LEU A 54 10.28 2.54 9.53
N GLY A 55 10.05 3.85 9.40
CA GLY A 55 8.72 4.44 9.59
C GLY A 55 7.69 3.89 8.59
N VAL A 56 8.06 3.74 7.31
CA VAL A 56 7.20 3.13 6.29
C VAL A 56 6.92 1.66 6.62
N VAL A 57 7.96 0.89 6.99
CA VAL A 57 7.87 -0.53 7.39
C VAL A 57 6.89 -0.70 8.56
N CYS A 58 7.00 0.10 9.62
CA CYS A 58 6.09 0.04 10.76
C CYS A 58 4.63 0.32 10.36
N GLY A 59 4.40 1.33 9.52
CA GLY A 59 3.05 1.66 9.08
C GLY A 59 2.46 0.68 8.06
N MET A 60 3.29 0.09 7.18
CA MET A 60 2.89 -1.00 6.28
C MET A 60 2.56 -2.27 7.07
N CYS A 61 3.35 -2.58 8.10
CA CYS A 61 3.05 -3.65 9.04
C CYS A 61 1.69 -3.43 9.69
N ALA A 62 1.44 -2.23 10.25
CA ALA A 62 0.18 -1.92 10.93
C ALA A 62 -1.06 -1.95 10.03
N THR A 63 -0.96 -1.37 8.83
CA THR A 63 -2.09 -1.22 7.91
C THR A 63 -2.25 -2.47 7.04
N VAL A 64 -1.34 -2.68 6.10
CA VAL A 64 -1.38 -3.82 5.17
C VAL A 64 -1.31 -5.16 5.90
N GLY A 65 -0.51 -5.27 6.97
CA GLY A 65 -0.46 -6.50 7.76
C GLY A 65 -1.81 -6.84 8.40
N LEU A 66 -2.55 -5.86 8.94
CA LEU A 66 -3.89 -6.11 9.48
C LEU A 66 -4.89 -6.46 8.38
N LEU A 67 -4.79 -5.84 7.20
CA LEU A 67 -5.60 -6.16 6.02
C LEU A 67 -5.41 -7.62 5.59
N THR A 68 -4.17 -8.11 5.58
CA THR A 68 -3.89 -9.51 5.22
C THR A 68 -4.44 -10.52 6.24
N ALA A 69 -4.78 -10.08 7.45
CA ALA A 69 -5.46 -10.90 8.45
C ALA A 69 -6.98 -11.07 8.20
N TRP A 70 -7.50 -10.56 7.08
CA TRP A 70 -8.92 -10.67 6.70
C TRP A 70 -9.49 -12.09 6.83
N GLY A 71 -8.74 -13.13 6.44
CA GLY A 71 -9.23 -14.51 6.51
C GLY A 71 -9.64 -14.94 7.93
N THR A 72 -8.96 -14.45 8.96
CA THR A 72 -9.33 -14.72 10.36
C THR A 72 -10.60 -13.99 10.76
N PHE A 73 -10.78 -12.74 10.32
CA PHE A 73 -12.01 -11.99 10.53
C PHE A 73 -13.20 -12.64 9.82
N GLN A 74 -13.01 -13.06 8.56
CA GLN A 74 -14.04 -13.71 7.78
C GLN A 74 -14.55 -14.98 8.45
N ALA A 75 -13.65 -15.86 8.91
CA ALA A 75 -14.03 -17.08 9.64
C ALA A 75 -14.82 -16.74 10.91
N TYR A 76 -14.34 -15.78 11.71
CA TYR A 76 -15.01 -15.36 12.93
C TYR A 76 -16.40 -14.74 12.68
N TYR A 77 -16.54 -13.91 11.66
CA TYR A 77 -17.81 -13.29 11.30
C TYR A 77 -18.83 -14.33 10.82
N GLN A 78 -18.39 -15.35 10.10
CA GLN A 78 -19.27 -16.44 9.65
C GLN A 78 -19.78 -17.29 10.81
N GLU A 79 -18.94 -17.54 11.81
CA GLU A 79 -19.27 -18.44 12.92
C GLU A 79 -20.01 -17.73 14.07
N VAL A 80 -19.68 -16.47 14.37
CA VAL A 80 -20.08 -15.82 15.62
C VAL A 80 -20.88 -14.55 15.43
N GLU A 81 -20.36 -13.56 14.69
CA GLU A 81 -20.97 -12.21 14.64
C GLU A 81 -22.10 -12.08 13.60
N LEU A 82 -21.98 -12.75 12.46
CA LEU A 82 -22.93 -12.67 11.34
C LEU A 82 -23.36 -14.07 10.86
N PRO A 83 -23.86 -14.96 11.74
CA PRO A 83 -24.22 -16.33 11.36
C PRO A 83 -25.41 -16.40 10.38
N HIS A 84 -26.17 -15.31 10.26
CA HIS A 84 -27.31 -15.20 9.34
C HIS A 84 -26.93 -14.69 7.95
N GLU A 85 -25.73 -14.16 7.78
CA GLU A 85 -25.24 -13.67 6.49
C GLU A 85 -24.58 -14.80 5.70
N SER A 86 -24.70 -14.75 4.38
CA SER A 86 -24.02 -15.73 3.53
C SER A 86 -22.50 -15.52 3.58
N SER A 87 -21.74 -16.60 3.43
CA SER A 87 -20.27 -16.56 3.32
C SER A 87 -19.80 -15.59 2.23
N SER A 88 -20.53 -15.52 1.12
CA SER A 88 -20.29 -14.60 0.00
C SER A 88 -20.49 -13.13 0.40
N ASN A 89 -21.57 -12.81 1.13
CA ASN A 89 -21.80 -11.45 1.63
C ASN A 89 -20.65 -11.00 2.52
N ILE A 90 -20.23 -11.84 3.47
CA ILE A 90 -19.12 -11.50 4.36
C ILE A 90 -17.82 -11.29 3.57
N ALA A 91 -17.54 -12.12 2.56
CA ALA A 91 -16.36 -11.99 1.69
C ALA A 91 -16.29 -10.67 0.90
N TRP A 92 -17.43 -10.01 0.65
CA TRP A 92 -17.44 -8.69 0.02
C TRP A 92 -16.75 -7.63 0.87
N ILE A 93 -16.78 -7.73 2.20
CA ILE A 93 -16.10 -6.77 3.09
C ILE A 93 -14.59 -6.77 2.81
N GLY A 94 -13.96 -7.95 2.80
CA GLY A 94 -12.53 -8.08 2.50
C GLY A 94 -12.17 -7.77 1.05
N SER A 95 -13.06 -8.09 0.11
CA SER A 95 -12.87 -7.76 -1.31
C SER A 95 -12.87 -6.25 -1.53
N ILE A 96 -13.85 -5.54 -0.94
CA ILE A 96 -13.92 -4.08 -0.99
C ILE A 96 -12.73 -3.46 -0.26
N GLN A 97 -12.35 -4.02 0.89
CA GLN A 97 -11.16 -3.57 1.62
C GLN A 97 -9.90 -3.58 0.74
N ASN A 98 -9.66 -4.66 0.01
CA ASN A 98 -8.54 -4.76 -0.92
C ASN A 98 -8.71 -3.87 -2.16
N ALA A 99 -9.92 -3.74 -2.70
CA ALA A 99 -10.16 -2.81 -3.82
C ALA A 99 -9.86 -1.36 -3.42
N MET A 100 -10.29 -0.97 -2.22
CA MET A 100 -10.08 0.38 -1.66
C MET A 100 -8.63 0.63 -1.22
N LEU A 101 -7.79 -0.40 -1.09
CA LEU A 101 -6.35 -0.22 -0.89
C LEU A 101 -5.69 0.42 -2.13
N PHE A 102 -6.13 0.03 -3.34
CA PHE A 102 -5.55 0.53 -4.59
C PHE A 102 -6.30 1.72 -5.19
N ALA A 103 -7.60 1.88 -4.87
CA ALA A 103 -8.43 2.97 -5.39
C ALA A 103 -7.88 4.40 -5.13
N PRO A 104 -7.26 4.73 -3.98
CA PRO A 104 -6.69 6.04 -3.72
C PRO A 104 -5.63 6.48 -4.73
N GLY A 105 -4.89 5.55 -5.33
CA GLY A 105 -3.91 5.87 -6.38
C GLY A 105 -4.57 6.57 -7.57
N LEU A 106 -5.78 6.14 -7.94
CA LEU A 106 -6.55 6.73 -9.05
C LEU A 106 -7.26 8.02 -8.65
N LEU A 107 -7.89 8.04 -7.47
CA LEU A 107 -8.72 9.17 -7.02
C LEU A 107 -7.89 10.36 -6.53
N PHE A 108 -6.79 10.08 -5.84
CA PHE A 108 -5.96 11.10 -5.22
C PHE A 108 -4.64 11.34 -5.94
N GLY A 109 -4.41 10.72 -7.12
CA GLY A 109 -3.26 10.99 -8.00
C GLY A 109 -2.90 12.47 -8.11
N ARG A 110 -3.88 13.31 -8.49
CA ARG A 110 -3.71 14.77 -8.61
C ARG A 110 -3.56 15.50 -7.27
N LEU A 111 -4.04 14.92 -6.18
CA LEU A 111 -3.84 15.47 -4.84
C LEU A 111 -2.44 15.13 -4.32
N PHE A 112 -1.88 14.00 -4.74
CA PHE A 112 -0.48 13.61 -4.49
C PHE A 112 0.49 14.53 -5.24
N ASP A 113 0.15 14.95 -6.46
CA ASP A 113 0.97 15.89 -7.27
C ASP A 113 1.08 17.29 -6.65
N LYS A 114 0.14 17.70 -5.77
CA LYS A 114 0.18 19.01 -5.08
C LYS A 114 1.21 19.08 -3.94
N GLY A 115 2.04 18.05 -3.73
CA GLY A 115 3.23 18.11 -2.88
C GLY A 115 3.01 18.02 -1.37
N HIS A 116 1.76 18.03 -0.89
CA HIS A 116 1.46 17.92 0.54
C HIS A 116 1.45 16.45 1.01
N LEU A 117 2.62 15.83 1.15
CA LEU A 117 2.71 14.41 1.49
C LEU A 117 2.37 14.07 2.95
N ARG A 118 2.50 15.05 3.85
CA ARG A 118 2.43 14.80 5.31
C ARG A 118 1.02 14.75 5.85
N LEU A 119 0.19 15.71 5.43
CA LEU A 119 -1.16 15.87 5.94
C LEU A 119 -2.05 14.66 5.57
N PRO A 120 -2.00 14.12 4.34
CA PRO A 120 -2.76 12.92 3.96
C PRO A 120 -2.31 11.67 4.72
N VAL A 121 -1.01 11.53 5.01
CA VAL A 121 -0.47 10.40 5.78
C VAL A 121 -0.94 10.46 7.23
N PHE A 122 -0.89 11.64 7.86
CA PHE A 122 -1.37 11.80 9.23
C PHE A 122 -2.88 11.58 9.32
N VAL A 123 -3.65 12.21 8.42
CA VAL A 123 -5.11 12.05 8.35
C VAL A 123 -5.48 10.60 8.06
N GLY A 124 -4.82 9.94 7.11
CA GLY A 124 -5.02 8.52 6.80
C GLY A 124 -4.69 7.61 7.98
N SER A 125 -3.60 7.87 8.72
CA SER A 125 -3.24 7.11 9.92
C SER A 125 -4.30 7.26 11.03
N ALA A 126 -4.74 8.49 11.29
CA ALA A 126 -5.77 8.79 12.28
C ALA A 126 -7.12 8.16 11.88
N ALA A 127 -7.49 8.27 10.60
CA ALA A 127 -8.70 7.67 10.06
C ALA A 127 -8.67 6.13 10.15
N PHE A 128 -7.51 5.50 9.86
CA PHE A 128 -7.34 4.06 9.99
C PHE A 128 -7.58 3.60 11.42
N VAL A 129 -6.91 4.23 12.39
CA VAL A 129 -7.08 3.91 13.81
C VAL A 129 -8.53 4.13 14.25
N ALA A 130 -9.15 5.25 13.86
CA ALA A 130 -10.54 5.51 14.16
C ALA A 130 -11.47 4.41 13.60
N CYS A 131 -11.24 3.96 12.36
CA CYS A 131 -12.01 2.87 11.77
C CYS A 131 -11.80 1.53 12.50
N VAL A 132 -10.59 1.21 12.97
CA VAL A 132 -10.33 0.02 13.79
C VAL A 132 -11.14 0.07 15.09
N PHE A 133 -11.14 1.22 15.78
CA PHE A 133 -11.93 1.40 17.00
C PHE A 133 -13.45 1.40 16.76
N LEU A 134 -13.91 1.97 15.64
CA LEU A 134 -15.33 1.92 15.24
C LEU A 134 -15.76 0.50 14.90
N THR A 135 -14.87 -0.30 14.30
CA THR A 135 -15.13 -1.72 14.02
C THR A 135 -15.38 -2.51 15.31
N ALA A 136 -14.77 -2.11 16.43
CA ALA A 136 -15.02 -2.70 17.75
C ALA A 136 -16.46 -2.50 18.27
N GLN A 137 -17.25 -1.60 17.66
CA GLN A 137 -18.65 -1.33 18.03
C GLN A 137 -19.63 -1.76 16.92
N CYS A 138 -19.13 -2.38 15.84
CA CYS A 138 -19.97 -2.86 14.76
C CYS A 138 -20.69 -4.15 15.18
N THR A 139 -21.98 -4.21 14.86
CA THR A 139 -22.88 -5.35 15.16
C THR A 139 -23.69 -5.81 13.96
N GLN A 140 -23.62 -5.09 12.84
CA GLN A 140 -24.41 -5.33 11.64
C GLN A 140 -23.48 -5.38 10.44
N TYR A 141 -23.82 -6.19 9.43
CA TYR A 141 -23.04 -6.36 8.22
C TYR A 141 -22.64 -5.02 7.57
N TRP A 142 -23.59 -4.10 7.40
CA TRP A 142 -23.34 -2.78 6.81
C TRP A 142 -22.36 -1.93 7.62
N HIS A 143 -22.32 -2.06 8.95
CA HIS A 143 -21.35 -1.35 9.78
C HIS A 143 -19.92 -1.84 9.49
N PHE A 144 -19.73 -3.16 9.37
CA PHE A 144 -18.45 -3.75 8.99
C PHE A 144 -18.07 -3.37 7.55
N LEU A 145 -19.01 -3.40 6.61
CA LEU A 145 -18.77 -2.98 5.23
C LEU A 145 -18.22 -1.55 5.16
N LEU A 146 -18.84 -0.62 5.89
CA LEU A 146 -18.45 0.79 5.93
C LEU A 146 -17.13 1.03 6.68
N CYS A 147 -16.99 0.51 7.89
CA CYS A 147 -15.81 0.78 8.73
C CYS A 147 -14.58 -0.01 8.24
N GLN A 148 -14.74 -1.29 7.98
CA GLN A 148 -13.64 -2.20 7.63
C GLN A 148 -13.38 -2.28 6.13
N GLY A 149 -14.43 -2.37 5.31
CA GLY A 149 -14.31 -2.38 3.85
C GLY A 149 -13.85 -1.01 3.33
N PHE A 150 -14.71 -0.01 3.42
CA PHE A 150 -14.42 1.32 2.88
C PHE A 150 -13.44 2.12 3.74
N GLY A 151 -13.70 2.27 5.04
CA GLY A 151 -12.92 3.12 5.93
C GLY A 151 -11.46 2.68 6.08
N MET A 152 -11.23 1.47 6.60
CA MET A 152 -9.87 0.94 6.74
C MET A 152 -9.19 0.73 5.38
N GLY A 153 -9.92 0.26 4.36
CA GLY A 153 -9.38 0.09 3.01
C GLY A 153 -8.84 1.39 2.43
N LEU A 154 -9.66 2.45 2.40
CA LEU A 154 -9.26 3.76 1.86
C LEU A 154 -8.11 4.38 2.65
N ALA A 155 -8.17 4.32 3.99
CA ALA A 155 -7.13 4.86 4.85
C ALA A 155 -5.78 4.13 4.66
N SER A 156 -5.81 2.80 4.56
CA SER A 156 -4.62 2.00 4.25
C SER A 156 -4.08 2.27 2.86
N GLY A 157 -4.95 2.52 1.86
CA GLY A 157 -4.54 2.84 0.51
C GLY A 157 -3.84 4.18 0.38
N VAL A 158 -4.31 5.21 1.08
CA VAL A 158 -3.58 6.49 1.18
C VAL A 158 -2.19 6.24 1.77
N PHE A 159 -2.09 5.48 2.86
CA PHE A 159 -0.79 5.18 3.47
C PHE A 159 0.15 4.40 2.53
N PHE A 160 -0.39 3.39 1.83
CA PHE A 160 0.35 2.53 0.91
C PHE A 160 0.96 3.32 -0.24
N ASN A 161 0.17 4.15 -0.92
CA ASN A 161 0.64 4.96 -2.05
C ASN A 161 1.71 5.97 -1.58
N MET A 162 1.46 6.66 -0.48
CA MET A 162 2.35 7.68 0.06
C MET A 162 3.65 7.11 0.61
N GLY A 163 3.58 5.94 1.24
CA GLY A 163 4.76 5.22 1.72
C GLY A 163 5.70 4.85 0.57
N ASN A 164 5.15 4.34 -0.52
CA ASN A 164 5.93 3.99 -1.72
C ASN A 164 6.53 5.23 -2.41
N MET A 165 5.76 6.31 -2.52
CA MET A 165 6.22 7.56 -3.13
C MET A 165 7.37 8.21 -2.33
N VAL A 166 7.27 8.24 -0.99
CA VAL A 166 8.35 8.75 -0.15
C VAL A 166 9.64 7.94 -0.35
N MET A 167 9.56 6.62 -0.48
CA MET A 167 10.75 5.81 -0.76
C MET A 167 11.39 6.14 -2.11
N ALA A 168 10.58 6.36 -3.15
CA ALA A 168 11.05 6.77 -4.47
C ALA A 168 11.74 8.14 -4.47
N HIS A 169 11.37 9.02 -3.54
CA HIS A 169 12.03 10.32 -3.39
C HIS A 169 13.39 10.25 -2.66
N TRP A 170 13.54 9.34 -1.69
CA TRP A 170 14.79 9.21 -0.90
C TRP A 170 15.81 8.27 -1.54
N PHE A 171 15.40 7.33 -2.38
CA PHE A 171 16.28 6.32 -2.96
C PHE A 171 16.11 6.23 -4.49
N LYS A 172 17.22 6.31 -5.23
CA LYS A 172 17.27 5.96 -6.65
C LYS A 172 17.97 4.62 -6.85
N ARG A 173 19.22 4.47 -6.39
CA ARG A 173 20.01 3.24 -6.66
C ARG A 173 19.57 2.05 -5.80
N ARG A 174 19.06 2.30 -4.58
CA ARG A 174 18.63 1.24 -3.62
C ARG A 174 17.11 1.16 -3.44
N LEU A 175 16.34 1.75 -4.36
CA LEU A 175 14.89 1.82 -4.26
C LEU A 175 14.24 0.43 -4.11
N GLY A 176 14.69 -0.55 -4.90
CA GLY A 176 14.18 -1.91 -4.82
C GLY A 176 14.35 -2.55 -3.45
N LEU A 177 15.46 -2.28 -2.75
CA LEU A 177 15.68 -2.77 -1.39
C LEU A 177 14.76 -2.08 -0.38
N ALA A 178 14.59 -0.76 -0.49
CA ALA A 178 13.71 0.00 0.39
C ALA A 178 12.25 -0.46 0.27
N ILE A 179 11.78 -0.65 -0.96
CA ILE A 179 10.44 -1.19 -1.24
C ILE A 179 10.32 -2.61 -0.69
N ALA A 180 11.28 -3.49 -0.98
CA ALA A 180 11.27 -4.86 -0.47
C ALA A 180 11.23 -4.93 1.06
N CYS A 181 11.99 -4.08 1.77
CA CYS A 181 11.92 -3.97 3.22
C CYS A 181 10.50 -3.58 3.70
N SER A 182 9.87 -2.62 3.04
CA SER A 182 8.52 -2.16 3.39
C SER A 182 7.46 -3.25 3.22
N PHE A 183 7.51 -3.99 2.12
CA PHE A 183 6.66 -5.17 1.90
C PHE A 183 7.02 -6.32 2.86
N GLY A 184 8.29 -6.46 3.24
CA GLY A 184 8.71 -7.37 4.31
C GLY A 184 8.03 -7.05 5.64
N GLY A 185 7.89 -5.77 5.97
CA GLY A 185 7.10 -5.31 7.13
C GLY A 185 5.63 -5.70 7.04
N ALA A 186 5.00 -5.50 5.88
CA ALA A 186 3.62 -5.93 5.64
C ALA A 186 3.46 -7.45 5.82
N GLY A 187 4.39 -8.24 5.29
CA GLY A 187 4.40 -9.70 5.45
C GLY A 187 4.55 -10.14 6.91
N ALA A 188 5.48 -9.53 7.64
CA ALA A 188 5.66 -9.80 9.08
C ALA A 188 4.37 -9.49 9.87
N GLY A 189 3.75 -8.33 9.61
CA GLY A 189 2.45 -7.99 10.17
C GLY A 189 1.37 -9.01 9.81
N GLY A 190 1.33 -9.45 8.54
CA GLY A 190 0.38 -10.45 8.07
C GLY A 190 0.52 -11.83 8.71
N CYS A 191 1.69 -12.18 9.21
CA CYS A 191 1.87 -13.39 10.03
C CYS A 191 1.48 -13.16 11.49
N ILE A 192 1.81 -11.99 12.05
CA ILE A 192 1.63 -11.68 13.47
C ILE A 192 0.15 -11.40 13.81
N PHE A 193 -0.55 -10.60 13.02
CA PHE A 193 -1.93 -10.17 13.33
C PHE A 193 -2.92 -11.33 13.42
N PRO A 194 -2.98 -12.30 12.49
CA PRO A 194 -3.88 -13.46 12.61
C PRO A 194 -3.67 -14.25 13.90
N ILE A 195 -2.41 -14.43 14.32
CA ILE A 195 -2.06 -15.16 15.55
C ILE A 195 -2.58 -14.39 16.77
N ILE A 196 -2.34 -13.08 16.82
CA ILE A 196 -2.83 -12.21 17.90
C ILE A 196 -4.36 -12.23 17.95
N ILE A 197 -5.02 -12.05 16.81
CA ILE A 197 -6.49 -12.05 16.71
C ILE A 197 -7.04 -13.35 17.24
N ARG A 198 -6.56 -14.49 16.74
CA ARG A 198 -7.04 -15.82 17.17
C ARG A 198 -6.82 -16.05 18.67
N ALA A 199 -5.64 -15.70 19.18
CA ALA A 199 -5.33 -15.84 20.61
C ALA A 199 -6.23 -14.96 21.49
N LEU A 200 -6.51 -13.72 21.05
CA LEU A 200 -7.38 -12.79 21.76
C LEU A 200 -8.84 -13.22 21.70
N LEU A 201 -9.36 -13.64 20.55
CA LEU A 201 -10.74 -14.10 20.42
C LEU A 201 -11.06 -15.32 21.31
N HIS A 202 -10.07 -16.14 21.66
CA HIS A 202 -10.22 -17.26 22.59
C HIS A 202 -10.22 -16.84 24.08
N ARG A 203 -9.80 -15.61 24.40
CA ARG A 203 -9.61 -15.12 25.78
C ARG A 203 -10.53 -13.97 26.15
N VAL A 204 -10.83 -13.10 25.18
CA VAL A 204 -11.59 -11.87 25.34
C VAL A 204 -12.64 -11.74 24.22
N SER A 205 -13.61 -10.84 24.42
CA SER A 205 -14.64 -10.58 23.41
C SER A 205 -14.08 -9.86 22.18
N PHE A 206 -14.79 -9.98 21.05
CA PHE A 206 -14.45 -9.31 19.79
C PHE A 206 -14.17 -7.81 19.95
N GLN A 207 -15.02 -7.12 20.72
CA GLN A 207 -14.87 -5.68 20.96
C GLN A 207 -13.53 -5.33 21.62
N TRP A 208 -13.10 -6.11 22.61
CA TRP A 208 -11.80 -5.89 23.27
C TRP A 208 -10.63 -6.29 22.37
N THR A 209 -10.78 -7.36 21.57
CA THR A 209 -9.78 -7.73 20.54
C THR A 209 -9.53 -6.57 19.59
N MET A 210 -10.59 -5.98 19.02
CA MET A 210 -10.46 -4.84 18.11
C MET A 210 -9.85 -3.60 18.77
N ARG A 211 -10.17 -3.32 20.05
CA ARG A 211 -9.54 -2.24 20.81
C ARG A 211 -8.04 -2.47 21.02
N ILE A 212 -7.64 -3.69 21.37
CA ILE A 212 -6.23 -4.07 21.54
C ILE A 212 -5.48 -3.90 20.21
N LEU A 213 -6.05 -4.35 19.10
CA LEU A 213 -5.50 -4.12 17.76
C LEU A 213 -5.42 -2.63 17.42
N GLY A 214 -6.43 -1.85 17.82
CA GLY A 214 -6.42 -0.39 17.73
C GLY A 214 -5.24 0.24 18.46
N PHE A 215 -4.93 -0.21 19.68
CA PHE A 215 -3.76 0.27 20.42
C PHE A 215 -2.42 -0.17 19.79
N ILE A 216 -2.32 -1.40 19.29
CA ILE A 216 -1.11 -1.91 18.61
C ILE A 216 -0.85 -1.10 17.33
N THR A 217 -1.89 -0.95 16.49
CA THR A 217 -1.79 -0.20 15.24
C THR A 217 -1.55 1.29 15.48
N LEU A 218 -2.17 1.88 16.51
CA LEU A 218 -1.89 3.24 16.95
C LEU A 218 -0.42 3.41 17.34
N GLY A 219 0.15 2.49 18.13
CA GLY A 219 1.56 2.55 18.52
C GLY A 219 2.50 2.50 17.32
N LEU A 220 2.26 1.57 16.39
CA LEU A 220 3.06 1.45 15.17
C LEU A 220 2.92 2.67 14.24
N LEU A 221 1.72 3.22 14.10
CA LEU A 221 1.46 4.41 13.30
C LEU A 221 2.00 5.68 13.96
N LEU A 222 2.02 5.75 15.29
CA LEU A 222 2.64 6.85 16.02
C LEU A 222 4.15 6.85 15.76
N VAL A 223 4.81 5.70 15.88
CA VAL A 223 6.23 5.56 15.51
C VAL A 223 6.46 5.98 14.06
N SER A 224 5.63 5.51 13.14
CA SER A 224 5.70 5.89 11.72
C SER A 224 5.62 7.42 11.49
N ASN A 225 4.69 8.09 12.15
CA ASN A 225 4.49 9.54 12.02
C ASN A 225 5.61 10.34 12.71
N LEU A 226 6.08 9.92 13.89
CA LEU A 226 7.16 10.58 14.63
C LEU A 226 8.48 10.52 13.87
N VAL A 227 8.83 9.35 13.32
CA VAL A 227 10.08 9.17 12.58
C VAL A 227 10.10 10.04 11.32
N ARG A 228 8.96 10.17 10.62
CA ARG A 228 8.82 11.07 9.46
C ARG A 228 8.83 12.55 9.83
N HIS A 229 8.32 12.91 11.01
CA HIS A 229 8.37 14.29 11.49
C HIS A 229 9.82 14.68 11.86
N PHE A 230 10.52 13.79 12.58
CA PHE A 230 11.91 13.99 12.97
C PHE A 230 12.84 14.13 11.75
N SER A 231 12.65 13.31 10.71
CA SER A 231 13.45 13.43 9.48
C SER A 231 13.26 14.77 8.77
N HIS A 232 12.09 15.39 8.89
CA HIS A 232 11.83 16.71 8.30
C HIS A 232 12.43 17.87 9.10
N LEU A 233 12.25 17.88 10.42
CA LEU A 233 12.78 18.97 11.27
C LEU A 233 14.29 19.11 11.11
N VAL A 234 14.98 17.98 10.94
CA VAL A 234 16.43 17.94 10.76
C VAL A 234 16.86 18.39 9.35
N HIS A 235 16.00 18.28 8.33
CA HIS A 235 16.26 18.83 7.00
C HIS A 235 16.15 20.36 7.03
N SER A 236 15.09 20.90 7.65
CA SER A 236 14.88 22.35 7.79
C SER A 236 15.87 23.06 8.71
N ALA A 237 16.66 22.33 9.51
CA ALA A 237 17.67 22.89 10.40
C ALA A 237 19.11 22.77 9.83
N GLY A 238 19.26 22.14 8.66
CA GLY A 238 20.54 21.99 7.97
C GLY A 238 20.77 22.96 6.81
N ASP A 239 19.74 23.75 6.46
CA ASP A 239 19.76 24.86 5.50
C ASP A 239 19.87 26.20 6.26
#